data_AF-A0AAV3M820-F1
#
_entry.id   AF-A0AAV3M820-F1
#
_cell.length_a   1.000
_cell.length_b   1.000
_cell.length_c   1.000
_cell.angle_alpha   90.00
_cell.angle_beta   90.00
_cell.angle_gamma   90.00
#
_symmetry.space_group_name_H-M   'P 1'
#
loop_
_entity.id
_entity.type
_entity.pdbx_description
1 polymer ?
#
loop_
_entity_poly.entity_id
_entity_poly.type
_entity_poly.pdbx_seq_one_letter_code
_entity_poly.pdbx_strand_id
1 'polypeptide(L)'
;MFKRNLLLITFSSFSPVFVATAISQPSIGCEAKRQEIQQQIDYASAHNNNKRLWGLQKALSELNENCNDEELRAEREAKVREKSQKVEERQ
;
A
#
# COMPACT_ATOMS: atom_id res chain seq x y z
N MET A 1 45.80 44.40 -30.21
CA MET A 1 45.93 43.63 -28.96
C MET A 1 44.98 42.43 -29.00
N PHE A 2 45.50 41.23 -29.26
CA PHE A 2 44.73 40.00 -29.29
C PHE A 2 44.42 39.54 -27.87
N LYS A 3 43.22 39.83 -27.36
CA LYS A 3 42.72 39.17 -26.16
C LYS A 3 42.05 37.86 -26.57
N ARG A 4 42.86 36.80 -26.48
CA ARG A 4 42.50 35.40 -26.65
C ARG A 4 41.42 35.06 -25.62
N ASN A 5 40.15 35.04 -26.04
CA ASN A 5 39.04 34.66 -25.19
C ASN A 5 39.10 33.14 -25.03
N LEU A 6 39.59 32.70 -23.87
CA LEU A 6 39.76 31.31 -23.49
C LEU A 6 38.37 30.67 -23.34
N LEU A 7 37.92 29.96 -24.38
CA LEU A 7 36.76 29.06 -24.29
C LEU A 7 37.12 27.90 -23.36
N LEU A 8 36.78 28.03 -22.08
CA LEU A 8 36.73 26.91 -21.15
C LEU A 8 35.40 26.19 -21.35
N ILE A 9 35.38 25.27 -22.32
CA ILE A 9 34.31 24.27 -22.43
C ILE A 9 34.56 23.27 -21.31
N THR A 10 33.99 23.54 -20.12
CA THR A 10 33.88 22.52 -19.09
C THR A 10 32.89 21.48 -19.59
N PHE A 11 33.41 20.40 -20.19
CA PHE A 11 32.66 19.17 -20.41
C PHE A 11 32.32 18.61 -19.03
N SER A 12 31.25 19.12 -18.42
CA SER A 12 30.61 18.48 -17.28
C SER A 12 30.07 17.15 -17.80
N SER A 13 30.77 16.07 -17.45
CA SER A 13 30.32 14.70 -17.64
C SER A 13 28.99 14.55 -16.89
N PHE A 14 27.89 14.74 -17.62
CA PHE A 14 26.55 14.52 -17.09
C PHE A 14 26.34 13.00 -17.02
N SER A 15 26.90 12.37 -15.98
CA SER A 15 26.58 10.98 -15.67
C SER A 15 25.11 10.92 -15.27
N PRO A 16 24.26 10.16 -15.98
CA PRO A 16 22.89 9.97 -15.55
C PRO A 16 22.89 9.19 -14.24
N VAL A 17 22.50 9.86 -13.16
CA VAL A 17 22.24 9.21 -11.88
C VAL A 17 20.95 8.41 -12.05
N PHE A 18 21.07 7.09 -12.16
CA PHE A 18 19.94 6.18 -12.10
C PHE A 18 19.44 6.14 -10.65
N VAL A 19 18.38 6.88 -10.37
CA VAL A 19 17.64 6.77 -9.10
C VAL A 19 16.77 5.53 -9.20
N ALA A 20 17.15 4.46 -8.49
CA ALA A 20 16.29 3.30 -8.31
C ALA A 20 15.14 3.69 -7.37
N THR A 21 13.95 3.93 -7.92
CA THR A 21 12.74 4.07 -7.11
C THR A 21 12.34 2.69 -6.60
N ALA A 22 12.36 2.49 -5.28
CA ALA A 22 11.80 1.27 -4.68
C ALA A 22 10.30 1.23 -4.96
N ILE A 23 9.83 0.20 -5.67
CA ILE A 23 8.40 -0.04 -5.90
C ILE A 23 7.87 -0.74 -4.64
N SER A 24 7.13 -0.02 -3.80
CA SER A 24 6.42 -0.65 -2.67
C SER A 24 5.25 -1.47 -3.21
N GLN A 25 5.25 -2.78 -2.96
CA GLN A 25 4.09 -3.63 -3.24
C GLN A 25 2.93 -3.19 -2.33
N PRO A 26 1.70 -3.08 -2.85
CA PRO A 26 0.54 -2.78 -2.01
C PRO A 26 0.37 -3.91 -0.99
N SER A 27 0.19 -3.54 0.28
CA SER A 27 -0.20 -4.50 1.31
C SER A 27 -1.51 -5.18 0.91
N ILE A 28 -1.65 -6.47 1.19
CA ILE A 28 -2.87 -7.26 0.98
C ILE A 28 -3.34 -7.84 2.31
N GLY A 29 -4.59 -8.32 2.34
CA GLY A 29 -5.10 -9.05 3.51
C GLY A 29 -5.25 -8.18 4.75
N CYS A 30 -4.88 -8.75 5.90
CA CYS A 30 -4.98 -8.12 7.22
C CYS A 30 -4.18 -6.81 7.31
N GLU A 31 -2.97 -6.77 6.74
CA GLU A 31 -2.12 -5.57 6.76
C GLU A 31 -2.73 -4.42 5.96
N ALA A 32 -3.31 -4.70 4.80
CA ALA A 32 -4.01 -3.68 4.02
C ALA A 32 -5.15 -3.04 4.81
N LYS A 33 -5.93 -3.88 5.50
CA LYS A 33 -7.04 -3.42 6.31
C LYS A 33 -6.58 -2.64 7.54
N ARG A 34 -5.44 -3.02 8.13
CA ARG A 34 -4.81 -2.29 9.24
C ARG A 34 -4.42 -0.88 8.81
N GLN A 35 -3.74 -0.76 7.66
CA GLN A 35 -3.34 0.53 7.10
C GLN A 35 -4.55 1.41 6.78
N GLU A 36 -5.62 0.84 6.21
CA GLU A 36 -6.86 1.55 5.96
C GLU A 36 -7.49 2.09 7.25
N ILE A 37 -7.60 1.25 8.29
CA ILE A 37 -8.14 1.69 9.59
C ILE A 37 -7.28 2.79 10.19
N GLN A 38 -5.94 2.70 10.11
CA GLN A 38 -5.04 3.71 10.62
C GLN A 38 -5.22 5.06 9.91
N GLN A 39 -5.33 5.06 8.58
CA GLN A 39 -5.63 6.27 7.81
C GLN A 39 -6.96 6.91 8.24
N GLN A 40 -7.97 6.08 8.51
CA GLN A 40 -9.25 6.58 9.00
C GLN A 40 -9.19 7.12 10.43
N ILE A 41 -8.33 6.56 11.29
CA ILE A 41 -8.06 7.07 12.64
C ILE A 41 -7.46 8.46 12.54
N ASP A 42 -6.44 8.63 11.70
CA ASP A 42 -5.75 9.90 11.50
C ASP A 42 -6.74 10.97 11.02
N TYR A 43 -7.60 10.61 10.07
CA TYR A 43 -8.68 11.48 9.62
C TYR A 43 -9.68 11.81 10.74
N ALA A 44 -10.20 10.81 11.45
CA ALA A 44 -11.18 11.03 12.52
C ALA A 44 -10.62 11.90 13.66
N SER A 45 -9.33 11.73 13.97
CA SER A 45 -8.59 12.54 14.94
C SER A 45 -8.47 13.99 14.47
N ALA A 46 -8.02 14.23 13.23
CA ALA A 46 -7.89 15.56 12.66
C ALA A 46 -9.21 16.35 12.60
N HIS A 47 -10.34 15.64 12.46
CA HIS A 47 -11.67 16.23 12.35
C HIS A 47 -12.49 16.20 13.66
N ASN A 48 -11.87 15.89 14.81
CA ASN A 48 -12.52 15.85 16.12
C ASN A 48 -13.78 14.95 16.17
N ASN A 49 -13.80 13.88 15.37
CA ASN A 49 -14.90 12.92 15.33
C ASN A 49 -14.68 11.79 16.34
N ASN A 50 -14.84 12.10 17.63
CA ASN A 50 -14.51 11.21 18.74
C ASN A 50 -15.27 9.88 18.71
N LYS A 51 -16.55 9.87 18.31
CA LYS A 51 -17.34 8.65 18.20
C LYS A 51 -16.78 7.71 17.14
N ARG A 52 -16.42 8.25 15.97
CA ARG A 52 -15.80 7.48 14.89
C ARG A 52 -14.41 7.00 15.30
N LEU A 53 -13.61 7.86 15.92
CA LEU A 53 -12.27 7.52 16.40
C LEU A 53 -12.30 6.32 17.36
N TRP A 54 -13.19 6.33 18.35
CA TRP A 54 -13.34 5.21 19.29
C TRP A 54 -13.72 3.90 18.58
N GLY A 55 -14.67 3.96 17.64
CA GLY A 55 -15.07 2.79 16.87
C GLY A 55 -13.93 2.22 16.02
N LEU A 56 -13.12 3.10 15.42
CA LEU A 56 -11.95 2.70 14.62
C LEU A 56 -10.84 2.10 15.49
N GLN A 57 -10.58 2.65 16.68
CA GLN A 57 -9.62 2.10 17.64
C GLN A 57 -10.03 0.70 18.09
N LYS A 58 -11.32 0.50 18.38
CA LYS A 58 -11.86 -0.83 18.70
C LYS A 58 -11.67 -1.80 17.53
N ALA A 59 -12.04 -1.38 16.31
CA ALA A 59 -11.88 -2.21 15.11
C ALA A 59 -10.40 -2.56 14.85
N LEU A 60 -9.47 -1.64 15.12
CA LEU A 60 -8.03 -1.90 15.01
C LEU A 60 -7.56 -2.95 16.02
N SER A 61 -8.03 -2.87 17.27
CA SER A 61 -7.73 -3.86 18.32
C SER A 61 -8.24 -5.25 17.91
N GLU A 62 -9.51 -5.33 17.53
CA GLU A 62 -10.13 -6.59 17.10
C GLU A 62 -9.41 -7.18 15.88
N LEU A 63 -9.00 -6.35 14.92
CA LEU A 63 -8.22 -6.79 13.76
C LEU A 63 -6.86 -7.36 14.20
N ASN A 64 -6.16 -6.70 15.12
CA ASN A 64 -4.86 -7.15 15.60
C ASN A 64 -4.94 -8.46 16.40
N GLU A 65 -6.05 -8.69 17.10
CA GLU A 65 -6.27 -9.90 17.88
C GLU A 65 -6.71 -11.08 17.01
N ASN A 66 -7.55 -10.84 15.99
CA ASN A 66 -8.29 -11.91 15.33
C ASN A 66 -7.94 -12.12 13.86
N CYS A 67 -7.20 -11.20 13.21
CA CYS A 67 -6.96 -11.33 11.77
C CYS A 67 -5.84 -12.32 11.47
N ASN A 68 -6.19 -13.41 10.78
CA ASN A 68 -5.26 -14.42 10.28
C ASN A 68 -5.33 -14.48 8.74
N ASP A 69 -4.23 -14.10 8.07
CA ASP A 69 -4.16 -14.09 6.61
C ASP A 69 -4.23 -15.49 5.98
N GLU A 70 -3.74 -16.52 6.67
CA GLU A 70 -3.80 -17.90 6.17
C GLU A 70 -5.24 -18.41 6.15
N GLU A 71 -5.99 -18.16 7.22
CA GLU A 71 -7.41 -18.50 7.32
C GLU A 71 -8.22 -17.73 6.28
N LEU A 72 -7.99 -16.42 6.15
CA LEU A 72 -8.64 -15.58 5.15
C LEU A 72 -8.39 -16.07 3.71
N ARG A 73 -7.16 -16.54 3.43
CA ARG A 73 -6.82 -17.13 2.14
C ARG A 73 -7.53 -18.46 1.93
N ALA A 74 -7.52 -19.35 2.92
CA ALA A 74 -8.18 -20.65 2.85
C ALA A 74 -9.69 -20.51 2.57
N GLU A 75 -10.36 -19.58 3.26
CA GLU A 75 -11.77 -19.29 3.02
C GLU A 75 -12.04 -18.80 1.59
N ARG A 76 -11.18 -17.91 1.06
CA ARG A 76 -11.31 -17.39 -0.30
C ARG A 76 -11.14 -18.50 -1.33
N GLU A 77 -10.13 -19.33 -1.16
CA GLU A 77 -9.90 -20.49 -2.04
C GLU A 77 -11.07 -21.47 -1.97
N ALA A 78 -11.64 -21.73 -0.79
CA ALA A 78 -12.83 -22.57 -0.64
C ALA A 78 -14.03 -22.00 -1.41
N LYS A 79 -14.29 -20.68 -1.29
CA LYS A 79 -15.35 -20.00 -2.04
C LYS A 79 -15.12 -20.06 -3.56
N VAL A 80 -13.88 -19.95 -4.00
CA VAL A 80 -13.54 -20.10 -5.44
C VAL A 80 -13.84 -21.51 -5.90
N ARG A 81 -13.44 -22.54 -5.15
CA ARG A 81 -13.72 -23.94 -5.48
C ARG A 81 -15.22 -24.21 -5.54
N GLU A 82 -15.97 -23.78 -4.53
CA GLU A 82 -17.44 -23.92 -4.48
C GLU A 82 -18.11 -23.27 -5.70
N LYS A 83 -17.72 -22.03 -6.03
CA LYS A 83 -18.27 -21.34 -7.19
C LYS A 83 -17.88 -22.00 -8.51
N SER A 84 -16.68 -22.56 -8.60
CA SER A 84 -16.21 -23.26 -9.79
C SER A 84 -17.01 -24.54 -10.03
N GLN A 85 -17.26 -25.33 -8.98
CA GLN A 85 -18.13 -26.51 -9.05
C GLN A 85 -19.54 -26.15 -9.49
N LYS A 86 -20.14 -25.11 -8.92
CA LYS A 86 -21.47 -24.61 -9.32
C LYS A 86 -21.53 -24.15 -10.78
N VAL A 87 -20.42 -23.69 -11.34
CA VAL A 87 -20.35 -23.34 -12.77
C VAL A 87 -20.31 -24.60 -13.61
N GLU A 88 -19.47 -25.58 -13.24
CA GLU A 88 -19.35 -26.88 -13.92
C GLU A 88 -20.66 -27.67 -13.91
N GLU A 89 -21.41 -27.70 -12.80
CA GLU A 89 -22.73 -28.33 -12.72
C GLU A 89 -23.78 -27.74 -13.67
N ARG A 90 -23.54 -26.53 -14.21
CA ARG A 90 -24.44 -25.83 -15.13
C ARG A 90 -23.94 -25.82 -16.58
N GLN A 91 -22.78 -26.41 -16.86
CA GLN A 91 -22.26 -26.60 -18.22
C GLN A 91 -22.82 -27.88 -18.84
#